data_AF-Q0HR00-F1
#
_entry.id   AF-Q0HR00-F1
#
_cell.length_a   1.000
_cell.length_b   1.000
_cell.length_c   1.000
_cell.angle_alpha   90.00
_cell.angle_beta   90.00
_cell.angle_gamma   90.00
#
_symmetry.space_group_name_H-M   'P 1'
#
loop_
_entity.id
_entity.type
_entity.pdbx_description
1 polymer ?
#
loop_
_entity_poly.entity_id
_entity_poly.type
_entity_poly.pdbx_seq_one_letter_code
_entity_poly.pdbx_strand_id
1 'polypeptide(L)'
;MPHTKVIEQLKENLQIAYRQAIDADTKLDELKKAGHGKFTSIFTAEQGFMVSSNRFLPYVQELVDDLTKLQQQSSLDPVALETLVRQLATLLKTLHAFKKQS
;
A
#
# COMPACT_ATOMS: atom_id res chain seq x y z
N MET A 1 -18.92 17.48 8.14
CA MET A 1 -18.91 16.89 6.79
C MET A 1 -18.82 15.37 6.94
N PRO A 2 -19.70 14.57 6.31
CA PRO A 2 -19.75 13.12 6.54
C PRO A 2 -18.50 12.34 6.07
N HIS A 3 -17.65 12.93 5.22
CA HIS A 3 -16.47 12.26 4.65
C HIS A 3 -15.19 12.40 5.49
N THR A 4 -15.16 13.28 6.50
CA THR A 4 -13.96 13.55 7.31
C THR A 4 -13.45 12.29 8.01
N LYS A 5 -14.36 11.48 8.58
CA LYS A 5 -14.02 10.23 9.27
C LYS A 5 -13.39 9.18 8.35
N VAL A 6 -13.82 9.10 7.09
CA VAL A 6 -13.27 8.13 6.13
C VAL A 6 -11.83 8.49 5.77
N ILE A 7 -11.56 9.77 5.53
CA ILE A 7 -10.22 10.26 5.22
C ILE A 7 -9.28 10.09 6.41
N GLU A 8 -9.73 10.36 7.64
CA GLU A 8 -8.95 10.10 8.85
C GLU A 8 -8.60 8.62 8.99
N GLN A 9 -9.57 7.72 8.81
CA GLN A 9 -9.34 6.29 8.89
C GLN A 9 -8.34 5.81 7.82
N LEU A 10 -8.40 6.36 6.61
CA LEU A 10 -7.44 6.06 5.54
C LEU A 10 -6.02 6.50 5.93
N LYS A 11 -5.86 7.67 6.55
CA LYS A 11 -4.56 8.14 7.06
C LYS A 11 -3.98 7.22 8.12
N GLU A 12 -4.79 6.82 9.09
CA GLU A 12 -4.38 5.87 10.13
C GLU A 12 -3.94 4.53 9.54
N ASN A 13 -4.73 4.00 8.60
CA ASN A 13 -4.41 2.75 7.93
C ASN A 13 -3.14 2.85 7.07
N LEU A 14 -2.90 3.99 6.41
CA LEU A 14 -1.64 4.24 5.69
C LEU A 14 -0.44 4.34 6.62
N GLN A 15 -0.57 4.94 7.80
CA GLN A 15 0.50 4.95 8.80
C GLN A 15 0.83 3.53 9.30
N ILE A 16 -0.18 2.68 9.47
CA ILE A 16 0.00 1.26 9.80
C ILE A 16 0.71 0.54 8.65
N ALA A 17 0.23 0.71 7.41
CA ALA A 17 0.83 0.10 6.22
C ALA A 17 2.29 0.52 6.03
N TYR A 18 2.61 1.79 6.27
CA TYR A 18 3.98 2.32 6.19
C TYR A 18 4.93 1.61 7.15
N ARG A 19 4.56 1.50 8.43
CA ARG A 19 5.40 0.79 9.42
C ARG A 19 5.59 -0.68 9.04
N GLN A 20 4.51 -1.35 8.65
CA GLN A 20 4.56 -2.76 8.24
C GLN A 20 5.38 -2.97 6.96
N ALA A 21 5.36 -2.01 6.03
CA ALA A 21 6.14 -2.06 4.80
C ALA A 21 7.65 -1.98 5.07
N ILE A 22 8.09 -1.15 6.02
CA ILE A 22 9.51 -1.08 6.43
C ILE A 22 9.98 -2.44 6.96
N ASP A 23 9.20 -3.04 7.86
CA ASP A 23 9.52 -4.36 8.41
C ASP A 23 9.55 -5.42 7.31
N ALA A 24 8.57 -5.40 6.40
CA ALA A 24 8.48 -6.34 5.30
C ALA A 24 9.63 -6.21 4.30
N ASP A 25 10.02 -4.97 3.96
CA ASP A 25 11.14 -4.71 3.05
C ASP A 25 12.48 -5.15 3.63
N THR A 26 12.67 -4.94 4.94
CA THR A 26 13.83 -5.45 5.67
C THR A 26 13.89 -6.98 5.59
N LYS A 27 12.77 -7.67 5.80
CA LYS A 27 12.69 -9.12 5.71
C LYS A 27 12.90 -9.65 4.29
N LEU A 28 12.43 -8.94 3.26
CA LEU A 28 12.73 -9.27 1.87
C LEU A 28 14.24 -9.20 1.57
N ASP A 29 14.96 -8.25 2.19
CA ASP A 29 16.42 -8.20 2.08
C ASP A 29 17.10 -9.41 2.71
N GLU A 30 16.62 -9.89 3.85
CA GLU A 30 17.12 -11.11 4.48
C GLU A 30 16.89 -12.34 3.61
N LEU A 31 15.67 -12.50 3.07
CA LEU A 31 15.32 -13.62 2.18
C LEU A 31 16.16 -13.62 0.90
N LYS A 32 16.36 -12.44 0.30
CA LYS A 32 17.22 -12.27 -0.88
C LYS A 32 18.67 -12.66 -0.58
N LYS A 33 19.21 -12.26 0.58
CA LYS A 33 20.57 -12.65 1.02
C LYS A 33 20.70 -14.15 1.27
N ALA A 34 19.64 -14.79 1.77
CA ALA A 34 19.58 -16.24 1.98
C ALA A 34 19.41 -17.05 0.67
N GLY A 35 19.39 -16.40 -0.50
CA GLY A 35 19.19 -17.05 -1.79
C GLY A 35 17.74 -17.42 -2.10
N HIS A 36 16.80 -17.06 -1.21
CA HIS A 36 15.38 -17.29 -1.38
C HIS A 36 14.73 -16.07 -2.04
N GLY A 37 14.82 -15.99 -3.38
CA GLY A 37 13.87 -15.18 -4.16
C GLY A 37 14.48 -14.33 -5.28
N LYS A 38 13.84 -14.41 -6.46
CA LYS A 38 13.96 -13.46 -7.57
C LYS A 38 12.66 -12.69 -7.70
N PHE A 39 12.32 -11.89 -6.68
CA PHE A 39 11.11 -11.07 -6.71
C PHE A 39 11.27 -9.93 -7.71
N THR A 40 10.41 -9.90 -8.73
CA THR A 40 10.36 -8.86 -9.75
C THR A 40 9.36 -7.76 -9.38
N SER A 41 8.20 -8.14 -8.83
CA SER A 41 7.21 -7.22 -8.27
C SER A 41 6.41 -7.91 -7.16
N ILE A 42 5.96 -7.14 -6.16
CA ILE A 42 5.04 -7.60 -5.11
C ILE A 42 3.61 -7.75 -5.65
N PHE A 43 3.17 -6.79 -6.47
CA PHE A 43 1.85 -6.80 -7.08
C PHE A 43 1.94 -6.93 -8.60
N THR A 44 0.91 -7.51 -9.20
CA THR A 44 0.71 -7.54 -10.65
C THR A 44 0.02 -6.25 -11.11
N ALA A 45 0.15 -5.91 -12.40
CA ALA A 45 -0.53 -4.75 -12.98
C ALA A 45 -2.07 -4.83 -12.84
N GLU A 46 -2.63 -6.04 -12.76
CA GLU A 46 -4.07 -6.28 -12.58
C GLU A 46 -4.59 -5.86 -11.20
N GLN A 47 -3.70 -5.73 -10.20
CA GLN A 47 -4.06 -5.30 -8.84
C GLN A 47 -4.23 -3.78 -8.72
N GLY A 48 -4.06 -3.06 -9.84
CA GLY A 48 -4.41 -1.64 -9.96
C GLY A 48 -3.35 -0.68 -9.46
N PHE A 49 -2.13 -1.14 -9.16
CA PHE A 49 -1.00 -0.27 -8.84
C PHE A 49 -0.29 0.20 -10.12
N MET A 50 0.13 1.46 -10.15
CA MET A 50 0.93 2.01 -11.24
C MET A 50 2.42 1.67 -11.08
N VAL A 51 2.92 1.66 -9.83
CA VAL A 51 4.29 1.30 -9.54
C VAL A 51 4.48 -0.22 -9.67
N SER A 52 5.62 -0.62 -10.23
CA SER A 52 6.06 -2.02 -10.22
C SER A 52 7.37 -2.11 -9.43
N SER A 53 7.27 -2.63 -8.21
CA SER A 53 8.40 -2.77 -7.29
C SER A 53 8.40 -4.11 -6.59
N ASN A 54 9.58 -4.66 -6.31
CA ASN A 54 9.74 -5.81 -5.42
C ASN A 54 9.83 -5.42 -3.94
N ARG A 55 9.47 -4.18 -3.60
CA ARG A 55 9.38 -3.62 -2.25
C ARG A 55 7.97 -3.13 -1.97
N PHE A 56 7.54 -3.17 -0.72
CA PHE A 56 6.25 -2.67 -0.27
C PHE A 56 6.19 -1.14 -0.19
N LEU A 57 7.28 -0.47 0.21
CA LEU A 57 7.29 0.98 0.40
C LEU A 57 6.83 1.81 -0.82
N PRO A 58 7.24 1.49 -2.07
CA PRO A 58 6.77 2.23 -3.24
C PRO A 58 5.24 2.20 -3.42
N TYR A 59 4.59 1.09 -3.06
CA TYR A 59 3.13 1.00 -3.10
C TYR A 59 2.47 1.81 -1.99
N VAL A 60 3.09 1.91 -0.80
CA VAL A 60 2.61 2.82 0.25
C VAL A 60 2.70 4.27 -0.23
N GLN A 61 3.81 4.65 -0.87
CA GLN A 61 4.01 6.00 -1.39
C GLN A 61 2.96 6.36 -2.44
N GLU A 62 2.67 5.46 -3.38
CA GLU A 62 1.60 5.66 -4.37
C GLU A 62 0.25 5.99 -3.70
N LEU A 63 -0.13 5.24 -2.66
CA LEU A 63 -1.39 5.47 -1.94
C LEU A 63 -1.40 6.77 -1.11
N VAL A 64 -0.25 7.19 -0.58
CA VAL A 64 -0.10 8.49 0.09
C VAL A 64 -0.27 9.63 -0.91
N ASP A 65 0.32 9.51 -2.09
CA ASP A 65 0.20 10.50 -3.15
C ASP A 65 -1.25 10.60 -3.64
N ASP A 66 -1.91 9.45 -3.84
CA ASP A 66 -3.30 9.41 -4.29
C ASP A 66 -4.28 9.94 -3.25
N LEU A 67 -4.07 9.64 -1.96
CA LEU A 67 -4.83 10.28 -0.89
C LEU A 67 -4.62 11.79 -0.88
N THR A 68 -3.38 12.24 -1.06
CA THR A 68 -3.05 13.68 -1.07
C THR A 68 -3.75 14.39 -2.24
N LYS A 69 -3.73 13.82 -3.45
CA LYS A 69 -4.47 14.34 -4.62
C LYS A 69 -5.97 14.39 -4.34
N LEU A 70 -6.53 13.32 -3.78
CA LEU A 70 -7.95 13.22 -3.44
C LEU A 70 -8.38 14.30 -2.44
N GLN A 71 -7.50 14.65 -1.48
CA GLN A 71 -7.75 15.72 -0.52
C GLN A 71 -7.63 17.15 -1.10
N GLN A 72 -6.92 17.32 -2.21
CA GLN A 72 -6.75 18.62 -2.87
C GLN A 72 -7.93 18.96 -3.80
N GLN A 73 -8.75 17.98 -4.18
CA GLN A 73 -9.92 18.19 -5.01
C GLN A 73 -11.03 18.93 -4.25
N SER A 74 -11.72 19.85 -4.93
CA SER A 74 -12.84 20.61 -4.34
C SER A 74 -14.03 19.73 -3.94
N SER A 75 -14.14 18.56 -4.58
CA SER A 75 -15.12 17.52 -4.28
C SER A 75 -14.42 16.16 -4.26
N LEU A 76 -14.83 15.31 -3.33
CA LEU A 76 -14.31 13.95 -3.22
C LEU A 76 -14.79 13.09 -4.38
N ASP A 77 -13.88 12.62 -5.24
CA ASP A 77 -14.19 11.69 -6.33
C ASP A 77 -14.47 10.28 -5.75
N PRO A 78 -15.71 9.75 -5.89
CA PRO A 78 -16.06 8.43 -5.36
C PRO A 78 -15.27 7.28 -6.00
N VAL A 79 -14.92 7.38 -7.28
CA VAL A 79 -14.20 6.33 -8.01
C VAL A 79 -12.74 6.28 -7.58
N ALA A 80 -12.11 7.44 -7.42
CA ALA A 80 -10.75 7.56 -6.89
C ALA A 80 -10.69 7.06 -5.44
N LEU A 81 -11.68 7.41 -4.60
CA LEU A 81 -11.79 6.91 -3.24
C LEU A 81 -11.93 5.38 -3.18
N GLU A 82 -12.82 4.80 -3.99
CA GLU A 82 -13.01 3.35 -4.04
C GLU A 82 -11.74 2.62 -4.47
N THR A 83 -11.01 3.19 -5.44
CA THR A 83 -9.73 2.66 -5.93
C THR A 83 -8.68 2.65 -4.83
N LEU A 84 -8.49 3.79 -4.14
CA LEU A 84 -7.57 3.92 -3.02
C LEU A 84 -7.89 2.92 -1.90
N VAL A 85 -9.18 2.76 -1.54
CA VAL A 85 -9.62 1.81 -0.50
C VAL A 85 -9.30 0.37 -0.91
N ARG A 86 -9.53 -0.01 -2.17
CA ARG A 86 -9.26 -1.37 -2.68
C ARG A 86 -7.76 -1.67 -2.70
N GLN A 87 -6.94 -0.74 -3.17
CA GLN A 87 -5.48 -0.89 -3.17
C GLN A 87 -4.93 -0.98 -1.75
N LEU A 88 -5.36 -0.11 -0.83
CA LEU A 88 -4.94 -0.15 0.58
C LEU A 88 -5.33 -1.46 1.27
N ALA A 89 -6.55 -1.96 1.01
CA ALA A 89 -6.98 -3.26 1.53
C ALA A 89 -6.12 -4.42 0.99
N THR A 90 -5.76 -4.37 -0.29
CA THR A 90 -4.88 -5.36 -0.93
C THR A 90 -3.47 -5.31 -0.33
N LEU A 91 -2.93 -4.10 -0.13
CA LEU A 91 -1.63 -3.88 0.49
C LEU A 91 -1.59 -4.45 1.92
N LEU A 92 -2.56 -4.08 2.77
CA LEU A 92 -2.63 -4.55 4.15
C LEU A 92 -2.79 -6.07 4.26
N LYS A 93 -3.63 -6.68 3.41
CA LYS A 93 -3.78 -8.14 3.35
C LYS A 93 -2.47 -8.83 2.99
N THR A 94 -1.73 -8.26 2.04
CA THR A 94 -0.47 -8.84 1.57
C THR A 94 0.64 -8.68 2.59
N LEU A 95 0.74 -7.53 3.25
CA LEU A 95 1.64 -7.31 4.40
C LEU A 95 1.36 -8.31 5.52
N HIS A 96 0.08 -8.52 5.86
CA HIS A 96 -0.32 -9.47 6.89
C HIS A 96 0.00 -10.92 6.50
N ALA A 97 -0.25 -11.30 5.24
CA ALA A 97 0.09 -12.63 4.74
C ALA A 97 1.60 -12.86 4.74
N PHE A 98 2.38 -11.87 4.29
CA PHE A 98 3.84 -11.92 4.28
C PHE A 98 4.39 -12.09 5.70
N LYS A 99 3.94 -11.26 6.65
CA LYS A 99 4.34 -11.34 8.06
C LYS A 99 4.04 -12.70 8.71
N LYS A 100 2.98 -13.40 8.29
CA LYS A 100 2.63 -14.73 8.83
C LYS A 100 3.50 -15.86 8.27
N GLN A 101 4.09 -15.66 7.10
CA GLN A 101 4.82 -16.70 6.36
C GLN A 101 6.35 -16.53 6.45
N SER A 102 6.82 -15.38 6.93
CA SER A 102 8.23 -14.96 7.00
C SER A 102 8.82 -15.06 8.41
#